data_AF-A0A2P2BPF2-F1
#
_entry.id   AF-A0A2P2BPF2-F1
#
_cell.length_a   1.000
_cell.length_b   1.000
_cell.length_c   1.000
_cell.angle_alpha   90.00
_cell.angle_beta   90.00
_cell.angle_gamma   90.00
#
_symmetry.space_group_name_H-M   'P 1'
#
loop_
_entity.id
_entity.type
_entity.pdbx_description
1 polymer ?
#
loop_
_entity_poly.entity_id
_entity_poly.type
_entity_poly.pdbx_seq_one_letter_code
_entity_poly.pdbx_strand_id
1 'polypeptide(L)'
;MYQNNKIFIYKNVKKITIKEGFIGDIYDLIIIGSGPAGLSAGLYGARAKLKTLILEKGKAGGQIVTTHDVANYPGSVENASGPKLIARMVEQCKSFGAEMKS
;
A
#
# COMPACT_ATOMS: atom_id res chain seq x y z
N MET A 1 -23.11 27.54 1.30
CA MET A 1 -21.86 28.06 1.89
C MET A 1 -20.84 26.94 1.83
N TYR A 2 -19.99 26.92 0.81
CA TYR A 2 -18.96 25.89 0.62
C TYR A 2 -17.76 26.21 1.52
N GLN A 3 -17.36 25.25 2.36
CA GLN A 3 -16.13 25.35 3.15
C GLN A 3 -14.91 25.09 2.27
N ASN A 4 -13.92 25.96 2.43
CA ASN A 4 -12.66 26.00 1.70
C ASN A 4 -11.81 24.74 1.90
N ASN A 5 -11.69 23.90 0.86
CA ASN A 5 -10.62 22.90 0.79
C ASN A 5 -9.39 23.52 0.09
N LYS A 6 -8.50 24.13 0.87
CA LYS A 6 -7.16 24.50 0.40
C LYS A 6 -6.20 23.35 0.71
N ILE A 7 -5.66 22.72 -0.33
CA ILE A 7 -4.55 21.76 -0.22
C ILE A 7 -3.28 22.50 -0.67
N PHE A 8 -2.25 22.47 0.17
CA PHE A 8 -0.92 23.04 -0.15
C PHE A 8 0.03 21.90 -0.53
N ILE A 9 0.65 21.97 -1.72
CA ILE A 9 1.71 21.07 -2.16
C ILE A 9 2.97 21.90 -2.41
N TYR A 10 4.07 21.57 -1.73
CA TYR A 10 5.34 22.30 -1.84
C TYR A 10 6.23 21.80 -2.99
N LYS A 11 6.47 22.75 -3.91
CA LYS A 11 7.66 23.06 -4.74
C LYS A 11 8.28 21.99 -5.67
N ASN A 12 8.34 22.36 -6.96
CA ASN A 12 8.89 21.69 -8.15
C ASN A 12 8.01 20.65 -8.88
N VAL A 13 6.69 20.86 -8.88
CA VAL A 13 5.78 20.16 -9.80
C VAL A 13 5.09 21.22 -10.66
N LYS A 14 5.13 21.06 -11.99
CA LYS A 14 4.32 21.87 -12.92
C LYS A 14 2.88 21.89 -12.43
N LYS A 15 2.23 23.05 -12.43
CA LYS A 15 0.81 23.21 -12.07
C LYS A 15 -0.03 22.24 -12.92
N ILE A 16 -0.39 21.09 -12.35
CA ILE A 16 -1.36 20.18 -12.96
C ILE A 16 -2.72 20.81 -12.68
N THR A 17 -3.25 21.51 -13.67
CA THR A 17 -4.65 21.94 -13.64
C THR A 17 -5.50 20.69 -13.79
N ILE A 18 -6.15 20.26 -12.71
CA ILE A 18 -7.17 19.21 -12.77
C ILE A 18 -8.31 19.79 -13.62
N LYS A 19 -8.57 19.21 -14.79
CA LYS A 19 -9.75 19.57 -15.60
C LYS A 19 -10.99 19.25 -14.75
N GLU A 20 -11.98 20.14 -14.76
CA GLU A 20 -13.30 19.83 -14.19
C GLU A 20 -13.79 18.49 -14.77
N GLY A 21 -14.22 17.58 -13.88
CA GLY A 21 -14.71 16.25 -14.27
C GLY A 21 -13.76 15.06 -14.06
N PHE A 22 -12.77 15.14 -13.17
CA PHE A 22 -12.00 13.95 -12.81
C PHE A 22 -12.87 12.94 -12.02
N ILE A 23 -13.35 11.90 -12.71
CA ILE A 23 -14.09 10.77 -12.14
C ILE A 23 -13.07 9.68 -11.77
N GLY A 24 -12.26 9.94 -10.74
CA GLY A 24 -11.29 8.98 -10.23
C GLY A 24 -11.39 8.87 -8.72
N ASP A 25 -11.13 7.68 -8.20
CA ASP A 25 -11.01 7.49 -6.75
C ASP A 25 -9.85 8.33 -6.20
N ILE A 26 -10.16 9.20 -5.25
CA ILE A 26 -9.15 9.89 -4.45
C ILE A 26 -8.70 8.93 -3.34
N TYR A 27 -7.39 8.81 -3.14
CA TYR A 27 -6.76 8.03 -2.06
C TYR A 27 -5.88 8.97 -1.23
N ASP A 28 -5.85 8.76 0.08
CA ASP A 28 -4.98 9.52 0.99
C ASP A 28 -3.54 9.03 0.94
N LEU A 29 -3.35 7.74 0.61
CA LEU A 29 -2.04 7.09 0.50
C LEU A 29 -2.04 6.12 -0.67
N ILE A 30 -1.06 6.28 -1.57
CA ILE A 30 -0.78 5.33 -2.65
C ILE A 30 0.63 4.78 -2.44
N ILE A 31 0.75 3.46 -2.42
CA ILE A 31 2.00 2.74 -2.29
C ILE A 31 2.25 1.97 -3.58
N ILE A 32 3.44 2.13 -4.16
CA ILE A 32 3.85 1.40 -5.36
C ILE A 32 4.88 0.35 -4.95
N GLY A 33 4.53 -0.91 -5.17
CA GLY A 33 5.26 -2.09 -4.72
C GLY A 33 4.60 -2.75 -3.51
N SER A 34 4.51 -4.07 -3.55
CA SER A 34 3.83 -4.92 -2.55
C SER A 34 4.76 -6.00 -1.99
N GLY A 35 6.06 -5.70 -1.90
CA GLY A 35 6.99 -6.43 -1.04
C GLY A 35 6.78 -6.11 0.45
N PRO A 36 7.63 -6.63 1.34
CA PRO A 36 7.49 -6.42 2.78
C PRO A 36 7.42 -4.94 3.20
N ALA A 37 8.18 -4.07 2.52
CA ALA A 37 8.16 -2.63 2.80
C ALA A 37 6.81 -1.99 2.46
N GLY A 38 6.29 -2.25 1.25
CA GLY A 38 5.02 -1.69 0.79
C GLY A 38 3.82 -2.22 1.58
N LEU A 39 3.81 -3.52 1.89
CA LEU A 39 2.77 -4.12 2.72
C LEU A 39 2.84 -3.60 4.17
N SER A 40 4.03 -3.39 4.73
CA SER A 40 4.16 -2.76 6.05
C SER A 40 3.62 -1.33 6.05
N ALA A 41 3.98 -0.52 5.04
CA ALA A 41 3.46 0.84 4.90
C ALA A 41 1.94 0.85 4.74
N GLY A 42 1.40 -0.07 3.93
CA GLY A 42 -0.03 -0.19 3.65
C GLY A 42 -0.84 -0.58 4.89
N LEU A 43 -0.31 -1.51 5.69
CA LEU A 43 -0.88 -1.88 6.97
C LEU A 43 -1.00 -0.67 7.90
N TYR A 44 0.06 0.12 8.04
CA TYR A 44 0.04 1.29 8.93
C TYR A 44 -0.85 2.42 8.39
N GLY A 45 -0.86 2.66 7.08
CA GLY A 45 -1.76 3.63 6.45
C GLY A 45 -3.24 3.26 6.67
N ALA A 46 -3.59 2.01 6.41
CA ALA A 46 -4.95 1.51 6.62
C ALA A 46 -5.35 1.55 8.11
N ARG A 47 -4.46 1.19 9.03
CA ARG A 47 -4.70 1.32 10.49
C ARG A 47 -4.89 2.76 10.94
N ALA A 48 -4.25 3.71 10.28
CA ALA A 48 -4.47 5.14 10.50
C ALA A 48 -5.76 5.67 9.84
N LYS A 49 -6.60 4.78 9.29
CA LYS A 49 -7.85 5.09 8.59
C LYS A 49 -7.68 5.95 7.33
N LEU A 50 -6.50 5.90 6.71
CA LEU A 50 -6.27 6.49 5.39
C LEU A 50 -6.91 5.60 4.33
N LYS A 51 -7.59 6.19 3.34
CA LYS A 51 -8.01 5.46 2.13
C LYS A 51 -6.76 5.08 1.36
N THR A 52 -6.31 3.85 1.53
CA THR A 52 -4.98 3.38 1.15
C THR A 52 -5.05 2.43 -0.04
N LEU A 53 -4.25 2.70 -1.07
CA LEU A 53 -4.08 1.83 -2.25
C LEU A 53 -2.66 1.30 -2.32
N ILE A 54 -2.51 -0.01 -2.49
CA ILE A 54 -1.23 -0.68 -2.78
C ILE A 54 -1.28 -1.19 -4.22
N LEU A 55 -0.31 -0.77 -5.03
CA LEU A 55 -0.16 -1.13 -6.44
C LEU A 55 1.03 -2.07 -6.65
N GLU A 56 0.88 -3.11 -7.46
CA GLU A 56 1.98 -4.00 -7.83
C GLU A 56 1.85 -4.49 -9.26
N LYS A 57 2.97 -4.59 -10.00
CA LYS A 57 2.93 -5.25 -11.31
C LYS A 57 2.94 -6.77 -11.12
N GLY A 58 1.76 -7.37 -10.96
CA GLY A 58 1.57 -8.81 -10.87
C GLY A 58 1.27 -9.32 -9.46
N LYS A 59 2.06 -10.28 -8.97
CA LYS A 59 1.82 -10.91 -7.67
C LYS A 59 2.52 -10.16 -6.55
N ALA A 60 1.83 -10.08 -5.41
CA ALA A 60 2.42 -9.49 -4.23
C ALA A 60 3.61 -10.29 -3.69
N GLY A 61 4.58 -9.58 -3.13
CA GLY A 61 5.69 -10.16 -2.38
C GLY A 61 7.07 -9.65 -2.72
N GLY A 62 7.28 -9.05 -3.90
CA GLY A 62 8.62 -8.65 -4.32
C GLY A 62 9.60 -9.82 -4.31
N GLN A 63 10.85 -9.60 -3.91
CA GLN A 63 11.90 -10.62 -3.98
C GLN A 63 11.72 -11.78 -3.00
N ILE A 64 11.11 -11.56 -1.82
CA ILE A 64 11.01 -12.63 -0.80
C ILE A 64 10.09 -13.77 -1.24
N VAL A 65 9.22 -13.57 -2.23
CA VAL A 65 8.25 -14.58 -2.68
C VAL A 65 8.92 -15.85 -3.25
N THR A 66 10.17 -15.76 -3.68
CA THR A 66 10.94 -16.91 -4.20
C THR A 66 11.70 -17.66 -3.11
N THR A 67 11.70 -17.16 -1.87
CA THR A 67 12.43 -17.75 -0.76
C THR A 67 11.69 -18.95 -0.16
N HIS A 68 12.36 -20.09 -0.10
CA HIS A 68 11.79 -21.33 0.44
C HIS A 68 11.64 -21.30 1.96
N ASP A 69 12.64 -20.80 2.68
CA ASP A 69 12.66 -20.75 4.14
C ASP A 69 13.09 -19.36 4.66
N VAL A 70 12.34 -18.83 5.62
CA VAL A 70 12.52 -17.50 6.21
C VAL A 70 12.67 -17.65 7.72
N ALA A 71 13.91 -17.89 8.15
CA ALA A 71 14.25 -18.10 9.56
C ALA A 71 14.58 -16.81 10.33
N ASN A 72 14.75 -15.68 9.64
CA ASN A 72 15.31 -14.45 10.21
C ASN A 72 14.35 -13.25 10.23
N TYR A 73 13.05 -13.46 10.01
CA TYR A 73 12.05 -12.40 10.09
C TYR A 73 11.37 -12.43 11.47
N PRO A 74 11.62 -11.46 12.37
CA PRO A 74 11.10 -11.51 13.74
C PRO A 74 9.58 -11.55 13.80
N GLY A 75 9.02 -12.44 14.62
CA GLY A 75 7.57 -12.60 14.77
C GLY A 75 6.86 -13.22 13.55
N SER A 76 7.61 -13.79 12.60
CA SER A 76 7.04 -14.61 11.53
C SER A 76 6.42 -15.89 12.08
N VAL A 77 5.67 -16.60 11.22
CA VAL A 77 5.14 -17.93 11.55
C VAL A 77 6.28 -18.95 11.62
N GLU A 78 6.12 -19.98 12.44
CA GLU A 78 7.07 -21.09 12.49
C GLU A 78 7.21 -21.75 11.10
N ASN A 79 8.45 -22.07 10.69
CA ASN A 79 8.76 -22.64 9.37
C ASN A 79 8.14 -21.81 8.21
N ALA A 80 8.26 -20.48 8.31
CA ALA A 80 7.76 -19.55 7.30
C ALA A 80 8.50 -19.74 5.98
N SER A 81 7.74 -19.76 4.88
CA SER A 81 8.28 -19.49 3.55
C SER A 81 7.98 -18.05 3.15
N GLY A 82 8.70 -17.56 2.15
CA GLY A 82 8.45 -16.25 1.56
C GLY A 82 6.97 -16.03 1.17
N PRO A 83 6.36 -16.94 0.40
CA PRO A 83 4.94 -16.87 0.06
C PRO A 83 4.01 -16.87 1.29
N LYS A 84 4.29 -17.67 2.32
CA LYS A 84 3.47 -17.72 3.55
C LYS A 84 3.53 -16.39 4.31
N LEU A 85 4.73 -15.81 4.44
CA LEU A 85 4.92 -14.52 5.10
C LEU A 85 4.18 -13.42 4.36
N ILE A 86 4.34 -13.33 3.03
CA ILE A 86 3.65 -12.33 2.21
C ILE A 86 2.13 -12.49 2.25
N ALA A 87 1.62 -13.72 2.16
CA ALA A 87 0.19 -13.97 2.28
C ALA A 87 -0.37 -13.44 3.60
N ARG A 88 0.34 -13.67 4.72
CA ARG A 88 -0.04 -13.13 6.02
C ARG A 88 -0.05 -11.60 6.04
N MET A 89 0.97 -10.95 5.47
CA MET A 89 1.05 -9.48 5.39
C MET A 89 -0.07 -8.88 4.52
N VAL A 90 -0.39 -9.53 3.40
CA VAL A 90 -1.51 -9.14 2.52
C VAL A 90 -2.83 -9.21 3.27
N GLU A 91 -3.09 -10.31 3.98
CA GLU A 91 -4.33 -10.44 4.75
C GLU A 91 -4.43 -9.41 5.88
N GLN A 92 -3.31 -9.07 6.53
CA GLN A 92 -3.29 -7.95 7.48
C GLN A 92 -3.70 -6.63 6.82
N CYS A 93 -3.13 -6.29 5.66
CA CYS A 93 -3.49 -5.07 4.94
C CYS A 93 -4.99 -5.02 4.59
N LYS A 94 -5.51 -6.10 4.00
CA LYS A 94 -6.94 -6.22 3.64
C LYS A 94 -7.85 -6.13 4.86
N SER A 95 -7.47 -6.75 5.98
CA SER A 95 -8.27 -6.73 7.22
C SER A 95 -8.47 -5.33 7.79
N PHE A 96 -7.57 -4.39 7.49
CA PHE A 96 -7.69 -2.98 7.87
C PHE A 96 -8.24 -2.08 6.75
N GLY A 97 -8.64 -2.66 5.61
CA GLY A 97 -9.27 -1.95 4.50
C GLY A 97 -8.32 -1.35 3.47
N ALA A 98 -7.04 -1.78 3.43
CA ALA A 98 -6.17 -1.42 2.32
C ALA A 98 -6.66 -2.08 1.02
N GLU A 99 -6.84 -1.27 -0.03
CA GLU A 99 -7.13 -1.78 -1.36
C GLU A 99 -5.83 -2.23 -2.03
N MET A 100 -5.90 -3.32 -2.80
CA MET A 100 -4.78 -3.82 -3.57
C MET A 100 -5.19 -3.95 -5.04
N LYS A 101 -4.40 -3.38 -5.94
CA LYS A 101 -4.60 -3.48 -7.40
C LYS A 101 -3.30 -3.88 -8.08
N SER A 102 -3.42 -4.62 -9.18
CA SER A 102 -2.32 -5.12 -9.99
C SER A 102 -2.35 -4.62 -11.41
#